data_AF-A0A1M4ZAR5-F1
#
_entry.id   AF-A0A1M4ZAR5-F1
#
_cell.length_a   1.000
_cell.length_b   1.000
_cell.length_c   1.000
_cell.angle_alpha   90.00
_cell.angle_beta   90.00
_cell.angle_gamma   90.00
#
_symmetry.space_group_name_H-M   'P 1'
#
loop_
_entity.id
_entity.type
_entity.pdbx_description
1 polymer ?
#
loop_
_entity_poly.entity_id
_entity_poly.type
_entity_poly.pdbx_seq_one_letter_code
_entity_poly.pdbx_strand_id
1 'polypeptide(L)'
;MQELIAEIERLRKDLNNTITELNKVGYTKAKAEYLYRVALAKEILLNKDRGLPATLNSDVSRGNEIVAKCKFNRDSAESLYDSTYERLRAIKVEIGIVTDQMNAIRKGE
;
A
#
# COMPACT_ATOMS: atom_id res chain seq x y z
N MET A 1 -23.82 7.90 25.77
CA MET A 1 -22.52 8.52 26.11
C MET A 1 -21.44 7.48 26.39
N GLN A 2 -21.62 6.54 27.33
CA GLN A 2 -20.63 5.48 27.60
C GLN A 2 -20.34 4.59 26.38
N GLU A 3 -21.34 4.26 25.57
CA GLU A 3 -21.16 3.47 24.34
C GLU A 3 -20.29 4.17 23.29
N LEU A 4 -20.51 5.48 23.06
CA LEU A 4 -19.71 6.28 22.13
C LEU A 4 -18.26 6.43 22.60
N ILE A 5 -18.02 6.48 23.92
CA ILE A 5 -16.68 6.49 24.49
C ILE A 5 -15.98 5.14 24.24
N ALA A 6 -16.68 4.02 24.44
CA ALA A 6 -16.12 2.71 24.13
C ALA A 6 -15.84 2.53 22.63
N GLU A 7 -16.69 3.10 21.77
CA GLU A 7 -16.51 3.10 20.33
C GLU A 7 -15.29 3.92 19.87
N ILE A 8 -15.14 5.15 20.36
CA ILE A 8 -13.99 5.99 19.98
C ILE A 8 -12.66 5.36 20.46
N GLU A 9 -12.64 4.70 21.61
CA GLU A 9 -11.46 3.97 22.09
C GLU A 9 -11.10 2.78 21.17
N ARG A 10 -12.11 2.03 20.70
CA ARG A 10 -11.91 0.96 19.71
C ARG A 10 -11.38 1.51 18.40
N LEU A 11 -12.01 2.55 17.86
CA LEU A 11 -11.57 3.18 16.61
C LEU A 11 -10.14 3.74 16.71
N ARG A 12 -9.77 4.33 17.85
CA ARG A 12 -8.39 4.81 18.10
C ARG A 12 -7.39 3.65 18.14
N LYS A 13 -7.75 2.53 18.76
CA LYS A 13 -6.92 1.33 18.77
C LYS A 13 -6.73 0.79 17.36
N ASP A 14 -7.80 0.69 16.59
CA ASP A 14 -7.75 0.24 15.21
C ASP A 14 -6.94 1.18 14.31
N LEU A 15 -7.08 2.49 14.50
CA LEU A 15 -6.25 3.49 13.82
C LEU A 15 -4.76 3.25 14.06
N ASN A 16 -4.35 3.06 15.32
CA ASN A 16 -2.95 2.81 15.67
C ASN A 16 -2.43 1.47 15.08
N ASN A 17 -3.28 0.44 15.07
CA ASN A 17 -2.96 -0.83 14.44
C ASN A 17 -2.77 -0.67 12.93
N THR A 18 -3.68 0.04 12.26
CA THR A 18 -3.60 0.32 10.81
C THR A 18 -2.39 1.18 10.45
N ILE A 19 -1.97 2.13 11.29
CA ILE A 19 -0.71 2.87 11.08
C ILE A 19 0.49 1.92 11.11
N THR A 20 0.51 1.00 12.08
CA THR A 20 1.60 0.00 12.19
C THR A 20 1.62 -0.94 10.98
N GLU A 21 0.44 -1.35 10.51
CA GLU A 21 0.28 -2.14 9.28
C GLU A 21 0.75 -1.35 8.05
N LEU A 22 0.36 -0.09 7.91
CA LEU A 22 0.72 0.80 6.81
C LEU A 22 2.25 0.92 6.68
N ASN A 23 2.97 1.03 7.79
CA ASN A 23 4.44 1.05 7.79
C ASN A 23 5.04 -0.23 7.21
N LYS A 24 4.48 -1.41 7.55
CA LYS A 24 4.94 -2.71 7.05
C LYS A 24 4.67 -2.87 5.56
N VAL A 25 3.46 -2.53 5.11
CA VAL A 25 3.11 -2.63 3.69
C VAL A 25 3.83 -1.58 2.85
N GLY A 26 4.10 -0.38 3.41
CA GLY A 26 4.91 0.65 2.77
C GLY A 26 6.36 0.20 2.52
N TYR A 27 6.98 -0.42 3.52
CA TYR A 27 8.29 -1.06 3.33
C TYR A 27 8.25 -2.15 2.24
N THR A 28 7.20 -2.97 2.24
CA THR A 28 7.02 -4.05 1.28
C THR A 28 6.86 -3.52 -0.15
N LYS A 29 6.05 -2.47 -0.35
CA LYS A 29 5.90 -1.75 -1.61
C LYS A 29 7.24 -1.23 -2.12
N ALA A 30 8.00 -0.53 -1.27
CA ALA A 30 9.31 0.00 -1.64
C ALA A 30 10.32 -1.11 -2.00
N LYS A 31 10.36 -2.18 -1.20
CA LYS A 31 11.23 -3.33 -1.47
C LYS A 31 10.87 -4.04 -2.77
N ALA A 32 9.58 -4.19 -3.08
CA ALA A 32 9.13 -4.83 -4.31
C ALA A 32 9.51 -4.02 -5.56
N GLU A 33 9.36 -2.69 -5.53
CA GLU A 33 9.84 -1.81 -6.62
C GLU A 33 11.36 -1.90 -6.78
N TYR A 34 12.12 -1.89 -5.68
CA TYR A 34 13.58 -2.10 -5.73
C TYR A 34 13.94 -3.42 -6.43
N LEU A 35 13.34 -4.53 -6.01
CA LEU A 35 13.61 -5.85 -6.59
C LEU A 35 13.24 -5.91 -8.08
N TYR A 36 12.10 -5.34 -8.46
CA TYR A 36 11.68 -5.25 -9.86
C TYR A 36 12.67 -4.45 -10.70
N ARG A 37 13.11 -3.28 -10.23
CA ARG A 37 14.09 -2.45 -10.93
C ARG A 37 15.42 -3.17 -11.14
N VAL A 38 15.91 -3.86 -10.12
CA VAL A 38 17.15 -4.63 -10.19
C VAL A 38 17.01 -5.80 -11.17
N ALA A 39 15.91 -6.56 -11.11
CA ALA A 39 15.67 -7.68 -12.01
C ALA A 39 15.57 -7.23 -13.47
N LEU A 40 14.79 -6.17 -13.74
CA LEU A 40 14.65 -5.61 -15.07
C LEU A 40 15.99 -5.10 -15.63
N ALA A 41 16.79 -4.41 -14.82
CA ALA A 41 18.09 -3.91 -15.25
C ALA A 41 19.06 -5.06 -15.59
N LYS A 42 19.09 -6.11 -14.76
CA LYS A 42 19.90 -7.31 -15.03
C LYS A 42 19.50 -7.97 -16.35
N GLU A 43 18.21 -8.15 -16.58
CA GLU A 43 17.70 -8.78 -17.80
C GLU A 43 18.01 -7.94 -19.05
N ILE A 44 17.86 -6.62 -18.96
CA ILE A 44 18.23 -5.71 -20.06
C ILE A 44 19.71 -5.82 -20.42
N LEU A 45 20.59 -5.90 -19.42
CA LEU A 45 22.03 -6.05 -19.63
C LEU A 45 22.37 -7.40 -20.27
N LEU A 46 21.75 -8.49 -19.81
CA LEU A 46 21.92 -9.82 -20.40
C LEU A 46 21.44 -9.87 -21.85
N ASN A 47 20.29 -9.28 -22.15
CA ASN A 47 19.77 -9.23 -23.51
C ASN A 47 20.65 -8.36 -24.42
N LYS A 48 21.20 -7.26 -23.89
CA LYS A 48 22.16 -6.43 -24.64
C LYS A 48 23.44 -7.20 -24.96
N ASP A 49 23.97 -7.96 -24.01
CA ASP A 49 25.14 -8.82 -24.20
C ASP A 49 24.90 -9.91 -25.26
N ARG A 50 23.68 -10.46 -25.30
CA ARG A 50 23.21 -11.38 -26.34
C ARG A 50 22.97 -10.73 -27.72
N GLY A 51 23.21 -9.43 -27.86
CA GLY A 51 23.04 -8.70 -29.11
C GLY A 51 21.60 -8.35 -29.48
N LEU A 52 20.65 -8.39 -28.52
CA LEU A 52 19.28 -7.94 -28.80
C LEU A 52 19.27 -6.44 -29.13
N PRO A 53 18.61 -6.02 -30.22
CA PRO A 53 18.37 -4.61 -30.50
C PRO A 53 17.63 -3.93 -29.36
N ALA A 54 18.00 -2.68 -29.05
CA ALA A 54 17.40 -1.92 -27.96
C ALA A 54 15.88 -1.75 -28.08
N THR A 55 15.36 -1.74 -29.31
CA THR A 55 13.92 -1.66 -29.61
C THR A 55 13.12 -2.86 -29.11
N LEU A 56 13.71 -4.07 -29.13
CA LEU A 56 13.05 -5.31 -28.68
C LEU A 56 13.40 -5.66 -27.24
N ASN A 57 14.60 -5.27 -26.78
CA ASN A 57 15.11 -5.62 -25.46
C ASN A 57 14.14 -5.24 -24.34
N SER A 58 13.51 -4.07 -24.45
CA SER A 58 12.60 -3.57 -23.41
C SER A 58 11.37 -4.46 -23.22
N ASP A 59 10.77 -4.98 -24.29
CA ASP A 59 9.56 -5.79 -24.21
C ASP A 59 9.90 -7.23 -23.85
N VAL A 60 10.96 -7.78 -24.42
CA VAL A 60 11.48 -9.12 -24.09
C VAL A 60 11.86 -9.20 -22.61
N SER A 61 12.57 -8.20 -22.09
CA SER A 61 12.97 -8.17 -20.68
C SER A 61 11.79 -8.09 -19.72
N ARG A 62 10.68 -7.46 -20.11
CA ARG A 62 9.45 -7.43 -19.31
C ARG A 62 8.64 -8.73 -19.40
N GLY A 63 8.77 -9.44 -20.51
CA GLY A 63 8.17 -10.77 -20.72
C GLY A 63 8.92 -11.90 -20.02
N ASN A 64 10.17 -11.66 -19.58
CA ASN A 64 10.91 -12.63 -18.79
C ASN A 64 10.15 -12.99 -17.51
N GLU A 65 9.97 -14.28 -17.24
CA GLU A 65 9.16 -14.78 -16.12
C GLU A 65 9.56 -14.19 -14.76
N ILE A 66 10.87 -14.06 -14.50
CA ILE A 66 11.38 -13.53 -13.23
C ILE A 66 11.01 -12.04 -13.10
N VAL A 67 11.23 -11.26 -14.16
CA VAL A 67 10.93 -9.82 -14.18
C VAL A 67 9.42 -9.58 -14.09
N ALA A 68 8.63 -10.35 -14.82
CA ALA A 68 7.18 -10.31 -14.80
C ALA A 68 6.64 -10.64 -13.39
N LYS A 69 7.19 -11.66 -12.72
CA LYS A 69 6.83 -12.01 -11.34
C LYS A 69 7.20 -10.90 -10.35
N CYS A 70 8.37 -10.28 -10.49
CA CYS A 70 8.74 -9.11 -9.68
C CYS A 70 7.77 -7.95 -9.89
N LYS A 71 7.35 -7.68 -11.14
CA LYS A 71 6.35 -6.65 -11.45
C LYS A 71 5.01 -6.96 -10.81
N PHE A 72 4.53 -8.19 -10.94
CA PHE A 72 3.28 -8.63 -10.30
C PHE A 72 3.30 -8.41 -8.78
N ASN A 73 4.39 -8.81 -8.12
CA ASN A 73 4.55 -8.61 -6.67
C ASN A 73 4.56 -7.13 -6.29
N ARG A 74 5.19 -6.27 -7.10
CA ARG A 74 5.19 -4.83 -6.90
C ARG A 74 3.77 -4.26 -7.02
N ASP A 75 3.07 -4.57 -8.09
CA ASP A 75 1.73 -4.03 -8.36
C ASP A 75 0.72 -4.51 -7.29
N SER A 76 0.89 -5.74 -6.81
CA SER A 76 0.13 -6.28 -5.68
C SER A 76 0.43 -5.55 -4.37
N ALA A 77 1.71 -5.28 -4.09
CA ALA A 77 2.13 -4.54 -2.88
C ALA A 77 1.67 -3.07 -2.92
N GLU A 78 1.63 -2.46 -4.10
CA GLU A 78 1.04 -1.13 -4.31
C GLU A 78 -0.45 -1.11 -4.01
N SER A 79 -1.20 -2.05 -4.59
CA SER A 79 -2.64 -2.17 -4.33
C SER A 79 -2.96 -2.40 -2.85
N LEU A 80 -2.14 -3.20 -2.17
CA LEU A 80 -2.29 -3.44 -0.73
C LEU A 80 -1.99 -2.18 0.10
N TYR A 81 -0.94 -1.44 -0.25
CA TYR A 81 -0.61 -0.18 0.40
C TYR A 81 -1.76 0.83 0.25
N ASP A 82 -2.27 1.00 -0.96
CA ASP A 82 -3.35 1.95 -1.25
C ASP A 82 -4.62 1.57 -0.50
N SER A 83 -4.99 0.28 -0.48
CA SER A 83 -6.13 -0.22 0.31
C SER A 83 -5.96 0.02 1.82
N THR A 84 -4.76 -0.22 2.36
CA THR A 84 -4.47 0.02 3.78
C THR A 84 -4.56 1.52 4.12
N TYR A 85 -4.09 2.36 3.20
CA TYR A 85 -4.14 3.81 3.35
C TYR A 85 -5.58 4.35 3.29
N GLU A 86 -6.43 3.81 2.41
CA GLU A 86 -7.86 4.14 2.38
C GLU A 86 -8.58 3.66 3.65
N ARG A 87 -8.23 2.48 4.19
CA ARG A 87 -8.75 2.04 5.49
C ARG A 87 -8.39 3.03 6.61
N LEU A 88 -7.15 3.53 6.64
CA LEU A 88 -6.72 4.54 7.61
C LEU A 88 -7.58 5.81 7.52
N ARG A 89 -7.90 6.25 6.29
CA ARG A 89 -8.74 7.43 6.05
C ARG A 89 -10.17 7.19 6.51
N ALA A 90 -10.75 6.03 6.20
CA ALA A 90 -12.07 5.64 6.67
C ALA A 90 -12.18 5.70 8.20
N ILE A 91 -11.21 5.12 8.93
CA ILE A 91 -11.21 5.17 10.40
C ILE A 91 -11.15 6.62 10.93
N LYS A 92 -10.39 7.51 10.28
CA LYS A 92 -10.37 8.94 10.67
C LYS A 92 -11.71 9.62 10.48
N VAL A 93 -12.43 9.31 9.41
CA VAL A 93 -13.78 9.82 9.16
C VAL A 93 -14.74 9.32 10.23
N GLU A 94 -14.71 8.02 10.57
CA GLU A 94 -15.55 7.45 11.63
C GLU A 94 -15.29 8.10 12.99
N ILE A 95 -14.03 8.32 13.36
CA ILE A 95 -13.68 9.07 14.59
C ILE A 95 -14.31 10.47 14.58
N GLY A 96 -14.32 11.15 13.43
CA GLY A 96 -14.97 12.45 13.26
C GLY A 96 -16.48 12.37 13.53
N ILE A 97 -17.17 11.42 12.90
CA ILE A 97 -18.61 11.19 13.07
C ILE A 97 -18.97 10.93 14.54
N VAL A 98 -18.23 10.03 15.21
CA VAL A 98 -18.47 9.72 16.64
C VAL A 98 -18.23 10.94 17.52
N THR A 99 -17.20 11.74 17.21
CA THR A 99 -16.92 12.99 17.93
C THR A 99 -18.04 14.00 17.78
N ASP A 100 -18.60 14.15 16.58
CA ASP A 100 -19.72 15.04 16.31
C ASP A 100 -20.99 14.60 17.05
N GLN A 101 -21.28 13.30 17.08
CA GLN A 101 -22.38 12.73 17.87
C GLN A 101 -22.21 13.00 19.37
N MET A 102 -21.00 12.84 19.91
CA MET A 102 -20.71 13.16 21.31
C MET A 102 -20.92 14.64 21.62
N ASN A 103 -20.56 15.53 20.68
CA ASN A 103 -20.75 16.97 20.81
C ASN A 103 -22.24 17.36 20.77
N ALA A 104 -23.05 16.74 19.91
CA ALA A 104 -24.49 16.97 19.84
C ALA A 104 -25.17 16.62 21.18
N ILE A 105 -24.89 15.42 21.71
CA ILE A 105 -25.40 14.98 23.02
C ILE A 105 -24.98 15.94 24.14
N ARG A 106 -23.75 16.48 24.09
CA ARG A 106 -23.27 17.44 25.10
C ARG A 106 -23.99 18.79 25.03
N LYS A 107 -24.46 19.21 23.84
CA LYS A 107 -25.20 20.45 23.64
C LYS A 107 -26.69 20.33 24.00
N GLY A 108 -27.17 19.11 24.29
CA GLY A 108 -28.57 18.85 24.61
C GLY A 108 -29.48 18.77 23.37
N GLU A 109 -28.90 18.55 22.20
CA GLU A 109 -29.59 18.21 20.95
C GLU A 109 -29.78 16.70 20.82
#